data_AF-A0A2R3Z5B0-F1
#
_entry.id   AF-A0A2R3Z5B0-F1
#
_cell.length_a   1.000
_cell.length_b   1.000
_cell.length_c   1.000
_cell.angle_alpha   90.00
_cell.angle_beta   90.00
_cell.angle_gamma   90.00
#
_symmetry.space_group_name_H-M   'P 1'
#
loop_
_entity.id
_entity.type
_entity.pdbx_description
1 polymer ?
#
loop_
_entity_poly.entity_id
_entity_poly.type
_entity_poly.pdbx_seq_one_letter_code
_entity_poly.pdbx_strand_id
1 'polypeptide(L)'
;MRLSEKKKTLELLEKLRVLNYKSAFIYEITYQKEKRLMLRKLYQQLHQQKKEFLLEIEEKIEQLKKEISPIPDPEKLAFYKRKKLIISQLYLKYKMKCNLTYAHKRELKSYKKYCKYLSQTNHGGVRAIILDHKHRIRSLLNEMNSTGIINYQS
;
A
#
# COMPACT_ATOMS: atom_id res chain seq x y z
N MET A 1 12.10 7.42 20.95
CA MET A 1 10.67 7.10 20.70
C MET A 1 10.20 6.10 21.75
N ARG A 2 9.05 6.34 22.39
CA ARG A 2 8.54 5.48 23.49
C ARG A 2 8.09 4.12 22.95
N LEU A 3 8.12 3.07 23.78
CA LEU A 3 7.70 1.72 23.37
C LEU A 3 6.27 1.69 22.81
N SER A 4 5.34 2.42 23.44
CA SER A 4 3.95 2.54 22.99
C SER A 4 3.81 3.14 21.58
N GLU A 5 4.68 4.09 21.22
CA GLU A 5 4.73 4.68 19.88
C GLU A 5 5.29 3.70 18.85
N LYS A 6 6.26 2.86 19.23
CA LYS A 6 6.79 1.79 18.36
C LYS A 6 5.70 0.76 18.06
N LYS A 7 4.93 0.36 19.08
CA LYS A 7 3.78 -0.56 18.91
C LYS A 7 2.72 0.00 17.94
N LYS A 8 2.30 1.26 18.15
CA LYS A 8 1.35 1.96 17.26
C LYS A 8 1.88 2.06 15.82
N THR A 9 3.18 2.32 15.67
CA THR A 9 3.83 2.42 14.36
C THR A 9 3.84 1.07 13.64
N LEU A 10 4.13 -0.04 14.34
CA LEU A 10 4.04 -1.38 13.79
C LEU A 10 2.63 -1.76 13.33
N GLU A 11 1.61 -1.44 14.12
CA GLU A 11 0.21 -1.67 13.72
C GLU A 11 -0.18 -0.88 12.47
N LEU A 12 0.31 0.36 12.36
CA LEU A 12 0.09 1.21 11.20
C LEU A 12 0.76 0.63 9.95
N LEU A 13 2.03 0.20 10.06
CA LEU A 13 2.76 -0.47 8.99
C LEU A 13 2.06 -1.75 8.54
N GLU A 14 1.54 -2.55 9.47
CA GLU A 14 0.79 -3.77 9.12
C GLU A 14 -0.53 -3.44 8.40
N LYS A 15 -1.23 -2.37 8.78
CA LYS A 15 -2.42 -1.88 8.05
C LYS A 15 -2.05 -1.43 6.63
N LEU A 16 -0.91 -0.75 6.46
CA LEU A 16 -0.41 -0.36 5.14
C LEU A 16 -0.02 -1.56 4.29
N ARG A 17 0.65 -2.55 4.88
CA ARG A 17 1.04 -3.79 4.21
C ARG A 17 -0.18 -4.51 3.63
N VAL A 18 -1.20 -4.74 4.45
CA VAL A 18 -2.44 -5.42 4.01
C VAL A 18 -3.15 -4.65 2.89
N LEU A 19 -3.19 -3.33 2.98
CA LEU A 19 -3.82 -2.49 1.96
C LEU A 19 -3.08 -2.55 0.62
N ASN A 20 -1.75 -2.46 0.67
CA ASN A 20 -0.93 -2.45 -0.53
C ASN A 20 -0.86 -3.82 -1.19
N TYR A 21 -0.81 -4.90 -0.41
CA TYR A 21 -0.87 -6.26 -0.92
C TYR A 21 -2.15 -6.51 -1.73
N LYS A 22 -3.31 -6.13 -1.17
CA LYS A 22 -4.59 -6.27 -1.87
C LYS A 22 -4.64 -5.47 -3.17
N SER A 23 -3.98 -4.31 -3.20
CA SER A 23 -3.94 -3.47 -4.40
C SER A 23 -2.97 -4.02 -5.44
N ALA A 24 -1.77 -4.46 -5.01
CA ALA A 24 -0.76 -5.12 -5.85
C ALA A 24 -1.37 -6.31 -6.60
N PHE A 25 -2.07 -7.19 -5.88
CA PHE A 25 -2.69 -8.38 -6.45
C PHE A 25 -3.79 -8.05 -7.47
N ILE A 26 -4.58 -7.01 -7.21
CA ILE A 26 -5.60 -6.55 -8.18
C ILE A 26 -4.92 -6.02 -9.44
N TYR A 27 -3.87 -5.21 -9.29
CA TYR A 27 -3.15 -4.65 -10.43
C TYR A 27 -2.42 -5.72 -11.23
N GLU A 28 -1.91 -6.76 -10.57
CA GLU A 28 -1.32 -7.94 -11.21
C GLU A 28 -2.29 -8.58 -12.21
N ILE A 29 -3.47 -8.94 -11.72
CA ILE A 29 -4.50 -9.55 -12.56
C ILE A 29 -4.99 -8.56 -13.63
N THR A 30 -5.08 -7.27 -13.30
CA THR A 30 -5.60 -6.26 -14.21
C THR A 30 -4.66 -6.03 -15.40
N TYR A 31 -3.35 -5.88 -15.17
CA TYR A 31 -2.42 -5.66 -16.29
C TYR A 31 -2.29 -6.92 -17.16
N GLN A 32 -2.42 -8.12 -16.59
CA GLN A 32 -2.39 -9.36 -17.38
C GLN A 32 -3.60 -9.49 -18.32
N LYS A 33 -4.75 -8.92 -17.94
CA LYS A 33 -6.01 -8.99 -18.72
C LYS A 33 -6.26 -7.78 -19.62
N GLU A 34 -5.55 -6.68 -19.41
CA GLU A 34 -5.74 -5.44 -20.17
C GLU A 34 -5.08 -5.54 -21.55
N LYS A 35 -5.88 -5.33 -22.60
CA LYS A 35 -5.41 -5.37 -24.00
C LYS A 35 -4.85 -4.03 -24.46
N ARG A 36 -5.31 -2.92 -23.89
CA ARG A 36 -4.88 -1.57 -24.28
C ARG A 36 -3.49 -1.31 -23.71
N LEU A 37 -2.49 -1.17 -24.58
CA LEU A 37 -1.08 -1.07 -24.20
C LEU A 37 -0.81 0.01 -23.14
N MET A 38 -1.38 1.21 -23.33
CA MET A 38 -1.20 2.34 -22.41
C MET A 38 -1.70 2.01 -21.00
N LEU A 39 -2.93 1.48 -20.89
CA LEU A 39 -3.49 1.10 -19.58
C LEU A 39 -2.78 -0.10 -18.97
N ARG A 40 -2.36 -1.06 -19.79
CA ARG A 40 -1.55 -2.18 -19.33
C ARG A 40 -0.26 -1.70 -18.68
N LYS A 41 0.45 -0.76 -19.33
CA LYS A 41 1.67 -0.15 -18.79
C LYS A 41 1.42 0.57 -17.47
N LEU A 42 0.33 1.34 -17.39
CA LEU A 42 -0.07 2.03 -16.16
C LEU A 42 -0.37 1.05 -15.02
N TYR A 43 -1.13 -0.01 -15.27
CA TYR A 43 -1.41 -1.04 -14.25
C TYR A 43 -0.15 -1.81 -13.83
N GLN A 44 0.77 -2.03 -14.75
CA GLN A 44 2.08 -2.62 -14.45
C GLN A 44 2.91 -1.70 -13.54
N GLN A 45 2.96 -0.39 -13.83
CA GLN A 45 3.62 0.59 -12.97
C GLN A 45 2.99 0.65 -11.58
N LEU A 46 1.67 0.64 -11.48
CA LEU A 46 0.97 0.56 -10.19
C LEU A 46 1.33 -0.72 -9.44
N HIS A 47 1.32 -1.88 -10.10
CA HIS A 47 1.70 -3.14 -9.48
C HIS A 47 3.13 -3.08 -8.92
N GLN A 48 4.08 -2.65 -9.74
CA GLN A 48 5.48 -2.54 -9.37
C GLN A 48 5.67 -1.59 -8.17
N GLN A 49 5.03 -0.42 -8.21
CA GLN A 49 5.05 0.55 -7.12
C GLN A 49 4.52 -0.03 -5.79
N LYS A 50 3.47 -0.85 -5.85
CA LYS A 50 2.94 -1.52 -4.64
C LYS A 50 3.88 -2.60 -4.12
N LYS A 51 4.52 -3.34 -5.02
CA LYS A 51 5.47 -4.41 -4.67
C LYS A 51 6.71 -3.85 -3.96
N GLU A 52 7.30 -2.79 -4.52
CA GLU A 52 8.42 -2.07 -3.89
C GLU A 52 8.04 -1.57 -2.50
N PHE A 53 6.85 -0.96 -2.37
CA PHE A 53 6.39 -0.48 -1.06
C PHE A 53 6.24 -1.59 -0.03
N LEU A 54 5.79 -2.76 -0.46
CA LEU A 54 5.63 -3.90 0.44
C LEU A 54 6.96 -4.36 0.98
N LEU A 55 8.01 -4.42 0.15
CA LEU A 55 9.36 -4.77 0.58
C LEU A 55 9.87 -3.75 1.62
N GLU A 56 9.76 -2.46 1.32
CA GLU A 56 10.19 -1.40 2.24
C GLU A 56 9.43 -1.45 3.59
N ILE A 57 8.11 -1.69 3.55
CA ILE A 57 7.30 -1.87 4.77
C ILE A 57 7.77 -3.09 5.56
N GLU A 58 8.06 -4.21 4.89
CA GLU A 58 8.47 -5.45 5.55
C GLU A 58 9.83 -5.30 6.22
N GLU A 59 10.81 -4.74 5.52
CA GLU A 59 12.10 -4.39 6.09
C GLU A 59 11.93 -3.47 7.30
N LYS A 60 11.07 -2.46 7.21
CA LYS A 60 10.87 -1.51 8.30
C LYS A 60 10.16 -2.12 9.50
N ILE A 61 9.23 -3.05 9.29
CA ILE A 61 8.62 -3.84 10.35
C ILE A 61 9.68 -4.67 11.07
N GLU A 62 10.56 -5.35 10.34
CA GLU A 62 11.61 -6.17 10.95
C GLU A 62 12.63 -5.33 11.72
N GLN A 63 13.03 -4.17 11.19
CA GLN A 63 13.87 -3.20 11.92
C GLN A 63 13.19 -2.77 13.23
N LEU A 64 11.91 -2.39 13.18
CA LEU A 64 11.17 -1.95 14.38
C LEU A 64 10.99 -3.06 15.41
N LYS A 65 10.85 -4.32 14.99
CA LYS A 65 10.83 -5.46 15.91
C LYS A 65 12.18 -5.63 16.61
N LYS A 66 13.29 -5.60 15.85
CA LYS A 66 14.65 -5.67 16.41
C LYS A 66 14.94 -4.53 17.38
N GLU A 67 14.42 -3.34 17.09
CA GLU A 67 14.52 -2.20 18.01
C GLU A 67 13.70 -2.34 19.31
N ILE A 68 12.65 -3.16 19.31
CA ILE A 68 11.84 -3.47 20.51
C ILE A 68 12.47 -4.62 21.28
N SER A 69 12.94 -5.64 20.56
CA SER A 69 13.58 -6.82 21.11
C SER A 69 14.73 -7.23 20.19
N PRO A 70 15.98 -6.90 20.55
CA PRO A 70 17.17 -7.24 19.75
C PRO A 70 17.32 -8.75 19.55
N ILE A 71 16.94 -9.52 20.57
CA ILE A 71 16.78 -10.97 20.52
C ILE A 71 15.28 -11.24 20.31
N PRO A 72 14.86 -12.16 19.43
CA PRO A 72 13.44 -12.44 19.21
C PRO A 72 12.82 -13.04 20.48
N ASP A 73 12.21 -12.17 21.28
CA ASP A 73 11.54 -12.51 22.54
C ASP A 73 10.02 -12.55 22.28
N PRO A 74 9.39 -13.73 22.34
CA PRO A 74 7.97 -13.89 22.08
C PRO A 74 7.08 -13.02 22.98
N GLU A 75 7.47 -12.78 24.23
CA GLU A 75 6.66 -12.02 25.19
C GLU A 75 6.63 -10.54 24.83
N LYS A 76 7.79 -9.98 24.47
CA LYS A 76 7.91 -8.57 24.06
C LYS A 76 7.22 -8.28 22.74
N LEU A 77 7.11 -9.28 21.85
CA LEU A 77 6.48 -9.17 20.54
C LEU A 77 5.04 -9.71 20.48
N ALA A 78 4.49 -10.25 21.57
CA ALA A 78 3.17 -10.88 21.62
C ALA A 78 2.02 -9.95 21.16
N PHE A 79 2.19 -8.63 21.32
CA PHE A 79 1.21 -7.64 20.85
C PHE A 79 1.11 -7.58 19.32
N TYR A 80 2.17 -7.96 18.60
CA TYR A 80 2.23 -7.90 17.15
C TYR A 80 1.82 -9.24 16.54
N LYS A 81 0.63 -9.27 15.92
CA LYS A 81 0.14 -10.43 15.16
C LYS A 81 0.16 -10.13 13.66
N ARG A 82 0.97 -10.89 12.92
CA ARG A 82 1.03 -10.82 11.45
C ARG A 82 -0.29 -11.29 10.86
N LYS A 83 -0.92 -10.46 10.03
CA LYS A 83 -2.14 -10.88 9.33
C LYS A 83 -1.79 -11.77 8.15
N LYS A 84 -2.41 -12.95 8.06
CA LYS A 84 -2.34 -13.79 6.86
C LYS A 84 -3.02 -13.07 5.71
N LEU A 85 -2.32 -12.98 4.58
CA LEU A 85 -2.77 -12.25 3.40
C LEU A 85 -3.43 -13.22 2.41
N ILE A 86 -4.65 -13.66 2.73
CA ILE A 86 -5.44 -14.52 1.86
C ILE A 86 -6.49 -13.66 1.16
N ILE A 87 -6.49 -13.70 -0.17
CA ILE A 87 -7.48 -12.99 -1.00
C ILE A 87 -8.50 -14.03 -1.47
N SER A 88 -9.74 -13.93 -0.99
CA SER A 88 -10.81 -14.85 -1.39
C SER A 88 -11.30 -14.57 -2.81
N GLN A 89 -11.79 -15.61 -3.49
CA GLN A 89 -12.41 -15.47 -4.81
C GLN A 89 -13.61 -14.50 -4.78
N LEU A 90 -14.40 -14.51 -3.71
CA LEU A 90 -15.49 -13.55 -3.49
C LEU A 90 -14.97 -12.11 -3.44
N TYR A 91 -13.87 -11.85 -2.72
CA TYR A 91 -13.27 -10.52 -2.69
C TYR A 91 -12.90 -10.04 -4.10
N LEU A 92 -12.34 -10.94 -4.92
CA LEU A 92 -11.99 -10.63 -6.30
C LEU A 92 -13.23 -10.36 -7.16
N LYS A 93 -14.28 -11.19 -7.06
CA LYS A 93 -15.55 -11.00 -7.78
C LYS A 93 -16.13 -9.60 -7.55
N TYR A 94 -16.06 -9.08 -6.32
CA TYR A 94 -16.59 -7.75 -5.99
C TYR A 94 -15.63 -6.59 -6.25
N LYS A 95 -14.31 -6.82 -6.19
CA LYS A 95 -13.30 -5.74 -6.24
C LYS A 95 -12.55 -5.64 -7.56
N MET A 96 -12.70 -6.61 -8.47
CA MET A 96 -12.14 -6.60 -9.82
C MET A 96 -13.11 -6.04 -10.86
N LYS A 97 -13.81 -4.94 -10.54
CA LYS A 97 -14.37 -4.07 -11.59
C LYS A 97 -13.17 -3.33 -12.21
N CYS A 98 -12.53 -3.95 -13.19
CA CYS A 98 -11.28 -3.51 -13.80
C CYS A 98 -11.50 -2.37 -14.80
N ASN A 99 -11.85 -1.19 -14.30
CA ASN A 99 -11.78 0.03 -15.09
C ASN A 99 -10.86 1.07 -14.42
N LEU A 100 -10.36 1.99 -15.23
CA LEU A 100 -9.40 3.01 -14.78
C LEU A 100 -10.00 3.87 -13.66
N THR A 101 -11.30 4.17 -13.72
CA THR A 101 -12.03 4.94 -12.70
C THR A 101 -11.97 4.28 -11.31
N TYR A 102 -12.09 2.95 -11.23
CA TYR A 102 -11.95 2.21 -9.96
C TYR A 102 -10.50 2.19 -9.47
N ALA A 103 -9.52 2.08 -10.38
CA ALA A 103 -8.11 2.17 -10.03
C ALA A 103 -7.76 3.56 -9.48
N HIS A 104 -8.24 4.63 -10.13
CA HIS A 104 -8.08 6.00 -9.66
C HIS A 104 -8.74 6.21 -8.28
N LYS A 105 -10.00 5.79 -8.09
CA LYS A 105 -10.68 5.86 -6.79
C LYS A 105 -9.93 5.08 -5.70
N ARG A 106 -9.29 3.96 -6.05
CA ARG A 106 -8.47 3.16 -5.11
C ARG A 106 -7.21 3.90 -4.72
N GLU A 107 -6.46 4.42 -5.68
CA GLU A 107 -5.23 5.17 -5.41
C GLU A 107 -5.49 6.48 -4.68
N LEU A 108 -6.59 7.16 -4.96
CA LEU A 108 -7.00 8.34 -4.19
C LEU A 108 -7.30 7.99 -2.72
N LYS A 109 -7.93 6.83 -2.46
CA LYS A 109 -8.15 6.34 -1.09
C LYS A 109 -6.82 5.99 -0.40
N SER A 110 -5.88 5.37 -1.12
CA SER A 110 -4.54 5.09 -0.61
C SER A 110 -3.80 6.39 -0.26
N TYR A 111 -3.81 7.37 -1.17
CA TYR A 111 -3.21 8.68 -0.97
C TYR A 111 -3.75 9.39 0.29
N LYS A 112 -5.08 9.46 0.43
CA LYS A 112 -5.72 10.05 1.63
C LYS A 112 -5.30 9.33 2.91
N LYS A 113 -5.18 8.00 2.88
CA LYS A 113 -4.69 7.22 4.03
C LYS A 113 -3.22 7.54 4.35
N TYR A 114 -2.38 7.74 3.35
CA TYR A 114 -0.97 8.06 3.58
C TYR A 114 -0.82 9.45 4.20
N CYS A 115 -1.58 10.44 3.73
CA CYS A 115 -1.66 11.75 4.39
C CYS A 115 -2.09 11.63 5.85
N LYS A 116 -3.14 10.85 6.14
CA LYS A 116 -3.58 10.61 7.51
C LYS A 116 -2.52 9.90 8.36
N TYR A 117 -1.78 8.96 7.79
CA TYR A 117 -0.78 8.21 8.54
C TYR A 117 0.50 9.01 8.79
N LEU A 118 0.85 9.92 7.88
CA LEU A 118 1.92 10.90 8.09
C LEU A 118 1.63 11.83 9.28
N SER A 119 0.37 12.16 9.58
CA SER A 119 0.07 12.95 10.79
C SER A 119 0.03 12.11 12.08
N GLN A 120 0.01 10.79 11.98
CA GLN A 120 -0.13 9.87 13.12
C GLN A 120 1.18 9.22 13.57
N THR A 121 2.23 9.23 12.73
CA THR A 121 3.53 8.64 13.07
C THR A 121 4.61 9.70 13.20
N ASN A 122 5.34 9.63 14.32
CA ASN A 122 6.51 10.47 14.59
C ASN A 122 7.83 9.77 14.24
N HIS A 123 7.78 8.52 13.76
CA HIS A 123 8.97 7.77 13.42
C HIS A 123 9.56 8.27 12.10
N GLY A 124 10.69 8.99 12.15
CA GLY A 124 11.35 9.60 10.98
C GLY A 124 11.51 8.66 9.77
N GLY A 125 12.09 7.47 9.97
CA GLY A 125 12.25 6.50 8.87
C GLY A 125 10.94 6.00 8.25
N VAL A 126 9.89 5.78 9.05
CA VAL A 126 8.57 5.38 8.55
C VAL A 126 7.89 6.54 7.81
N ARG A 127 8.04 7.77 8.31
CA ARG A 127 7.54 8.97 7.64
C ARG A 127 8.19 9.15 6.27
N ALA A 128 9.50 8.95 6.16
CA ALA A 128 10.23 9.06 4.90
C ALA A 128 9.70 8.09 3.85
N ILE A 129 9.56 6.81 4.20
CA ILE A 129 9.00 5.76 3.35
C ILE A 129 7.56 6.09 2.91
N ILE A 130 6.69 6.48 3.85
CA ILE A 130 5.29 6.84 3.51
C ILE A 130 5.24 8.10 2.63
N LEU A 131 6.11 9.07 2.88
CA LEU A 131 6.17 10.32 2.12
C LEU A 131 6.60 10.05 0.68
N ASP A 132 7.67 9.29 0.47
CA ASP A 132 8.13 8.92 -0.87
C ASP A 132 7.02 8.20 -1.66
N HIS A 133 6.41 7.17 -1.07
CA HIS A 133 5.31 6.46 -1.71
C HIS A 133 4.08 7.33 -1.97
N LYS A 134 3.79 8.30 -1.10
CA LYS A 134 2.73 9.29 -1.33
C LYS A 134 3.03 10.16 -2.55
N HIS A 135 4.29 10.60 -2.74
CA HIS A 135 4.69 11.38 -3.92
C HIS A 135 4.56 10.55 -5.19
N ARG A 136 5.03 9.30 -5.19
CA ARG A 136 4.88 8.39 -6.34
C ARG A 136 3.41 8.17 -6.72
N ILE A 137 2.52 7.95 -5.74
CA ILE A 137 1.07 7.83 -6.00
C ILE A 137 0.50 9.13 -6.56
N ARG A 138 0.92 10.30 -6.05
CA ARG A 138 0.44 11.59 -6.57
C ARG A 138 0.78 11.74 -8.05
N SER A 139 1.99 11.38 -8.47
CA SER A 139 2.40 11.43 -9.87
C SER A 139 1.53 10.50 -10.74
N LEU A 140 1.29 9.26 -10.27
CA LEU A 140 0.43 8.31 -10.99
C LEU A 140 -1.04 8.77 -11.05
N LEU A 141 -1.56 9.42 -10.01
CA LEU A 141 -2.90 10.01 -10.03
C LEU A 141 -3.00 11.15 -11.04
N ASN A 142 -1.96 11.99 -11.16
CA ASN A 142 -1.92 13.04 -12.18
C ASN A 142 -1.88 12.45 -13.59
N GLU A 143 -1.11 11.39 -13.82
CA GLU A 143 -1.07 10.66 -15.09
C GLU A 143 -2.43 10.05 -15.42
N MET A 144 -3.10 9.43 -14.44
CA MET A 144 -4.47 8.91 -14.61
C MET A 144 -5.44 10.01 -15.07
N ASN A 145 -5.35 11.22 -14.50
CA ASN A 145 -6.20 12.33 -14.87
C ASN A 145 -5.88 12.88 -16.27
N SER A 146 -4.61 12.87 -16.69
CA SER A 146 -4.22 13.34 -18.02
C SER A 146 -4.62 12.38 -19.13
N THR A 147 -4.91 11.11 -18.84
CA THR A 147 -5.40 10.15 -19.86
C THR A 147 -6.77 10.50 -20.45
N GLY A 148 -7.53 11.41 -19.86
CA GLY A 148 -8.88 11.80 -20.32
C GLY A 148 -9.97 10.73 -20.11
N ILE A 149 -9.61 9.45 -19.96
CA ILE A 149 -10.52 8.30 -19.80
C ILE A 149 -11.43 8.44 -18.57
N ILE A 150 -10.98 9.17 -17.55
CA ILE A 150 -11.75 9.42 -16.32
C ILE A 150 -12.83 10.48 -16.53
N ASN A 151 -12.61 11.44 -17.43
CA ASN A 151 -13.51 12.57 -17.65
C ASN A 151 -14.74 12.20 -18.51
N TYR A 152 -14.64 11.16 -19.33
CA TYR A 152 -15.71 10.70 -20.24
C TYR A 152 -16.73 9.73 -19.61
N GLN A 153 -16.69 9.50 -18.30
CA GLN A 153 -17.65 8.62 -17.59
C GLN A 153 -18.48 9.36 -16.53
N SER A 154 -18.63 10.67 -16.68
CA SER A 154 -19.46 11.53 -15.82
C SER A 154 -20.90 11.56 -16.31
#